data_AF-A0A2V5MVD2-F1
#
_entry.id   AF-A0A2V5MVD2-F1
#
_cell.length_a   1.000
_cell.length_b   1.000
_cell.length_c   1.000
_cell.angle_alpha   90.00
_cell.angle_beta   90.00
_cell.angle_gamma   90.00
#
_symmetry.space_group_name_H-M   'P 1'
#
loop_
_entity.id
_entity.type
_entity.pdbx_description
1 polymer ?
#
loop_
_entity_poly.entity_id
_entity_poly.type
_entity_poly.pdbx_seq_one_letter_code
_entity_poly.pdbx_strand_id
1 'polypeptide(L)'
;CDAPDDELLLTDWLNAIVFEMATRKMLFGRFKVELVDHRLQGWMSGEPVDILRHQPAVEVKGATFTELLVRQDQQGGWVAQCVVDV
;
A
#
# COMPACT_ATOMS: atom_id res chain seq x y z
N CYS A 1 -4.41 4.82 9.02
CA CYS A 1 -5.34 5.51 8.08
C CYS A 1 -6.76 5.26 8.54
N ASP A 2 -7.68 6.13 8.13
CA ASP A 2 -9.11 6.06 8.44
C ASP A 2 -9.85 6.66 7.24
N ALA A 3 -10.89 5.99 6.76
CA ALA A 3 -11.62 6.38 5.55
C ALA A 3 -13.09 5.93 5.66
N PRO A 4 -14.01 6.50 4.85
CA PRO A 4 -15.43 6.14 4.94
C PRO A 4 -15.78 4.78 4.34
N ASP A 5 -14.87 4.16 3.58
CA ASP A 5 -15.00 2.82 3.00
C ASP A 5 -13.61 2.17 2.80
N ASP A 6 -13.59 0.87 2.50
CA ASP A 6 -12.35 0.09 2.36
C ASP A 6 -11.54 0.45 1.11
N GLU A 7 -12.17 0.96 0.05
CA GLU A 7 -11.52 1.34 -1.20
C GLU A 7 -10.68 2.61 -0.99
N LEU A 8 -11.26 3.62 -0.35
CA LEU A 8 -10.54 4.82 0.05
C LEU A 8 -9.49 4.50 1.12
N LEU A 9 -9.78 3.57 2.03
CA LEU A 9 -8.79 3.13 3.02
C LEU A 9 -7.56 2.48 2.37
N LEU A 10 -7.76 1.66 1.32
CA LEU A 10 -6.68 1.05 0.56
C LEU A 10 -5.79 2.10 -0.08
N THR A 11 -6.39 3.07 -0.79
CA THR A 11 -5.62 4.10 -1.49
C THR A 11 -4.87 5.02 -0.52
N ASP A 12 -5.50 5.43 0.58
CA ASP A 12 -4.83 6.20 1.63
C ASP A 12 -3.66 5.43 2.25
N TRP A 13 -3.83 4.13 2.50
CA TRP A 13 -2.77 3.30 3.05
C TRP A 13 -1.59 3.11 2.10
N LEU A 14 -1.86 2.80 0.82
CA LEU A 14 -0.81 2.66 -0.18
C LEU A 14 -0.05 3.98 -0.39
N ASN A 15 -0.75 5.11 -0.45
CA ASN A 15 -0.12 6.42 -0.57
C ASN A 15 0.71 6.79 0.67
N ALA A 16 0.30 6.38 1.87
CA ALA A 16 1.13 6.53 3.08
C ALA A 16 2.43 5.70 2.99
N ILE A 17 2.37 4.46 2.47
CA ILE A 17 3.58 3.65 2.24
C ILE A 17 4.49 4.32 1.21
N VAL A 18 3.95 4.74 0.06
CA VAL A 18 4.72 5.42 -1.00
C VAL A 18 5.38 6.68 -0.47
N PHE A 19 4.67 7.48 0.33
CA PHE A 19 5.22 8.66 0.99
C PHE A 19 6.40 8.31 1.91
N GLU A 20 6.27 7.31 2.77
CA GLU A 20 7.36 6.88 3.67
C GLU A 20 8.57 6.33 2.89
N MET A 21 8.34 5.57 1.81
CA MET A 21 9.41 5.10 0.92
C MET A 21 10.16 6.26 0.26
N ALA A 22 9.43 7.23 -0.30
CA ALA A 22 9.99 8.36 -1.02
C ALA A 22 10.77 9.31 -0.11
N THR A 23 10.25 9.58 1.09
CA THR A 23 10.85 10.51 2.06
C THR A 23 12.04 9.92 2.80
N ARG A 24 11.97 8.62 3.17
CA ARG A 24 13.04 7.96 3.92
C ARG A 24 14.03 7.17 3.07
N LYS A 25 13.77 7.05 1.76
CA LYS A 25 14.54 6.21 0.82
C LYS A 25 14.66 4.77 1.32
N MET A 26 13.50 4.18 1.65
CA MET A 26 13.39 2.82 2.15
C MET A 26 12.57 1.92 1.23
N LEU A 27 12.86 0.63 1.25
CA LEU A 27 11.99 -0.43 0.72
C LEU A 27 11.40 -1.22 1.89
N PHE A 28 10.09 -1.42 1.88
CA PHE A 28 9.38 -2.24 2.87
C PHE A 28 9.07 -3.62 2.29
N GLY A 29 9.47 -4.67 3.00
CA GLY A 29 9.27 -6.06 2.56
C GLY A 29 8.29 -6.85 3.43
N ARG A 30 7.82 -6.27 4.55
CA ARG A 30 6.90 -6.94 5.47
C ARG A 30 5.98 -5.94 6.13
N PHE A 31 4.70 -6.31 6.18
CA PHE A 31 3.61 -5.49 6.69
C PHE A 31 2.81 -6.31 7.70
N LYS A 32 2.50 -5.70 8.84
CA LYS A 32 1.47 -6.17 9.77
C LYS A 32 0.36 -5.14 9.76
N VAL A 33 -0.88 -5.57 9.56
CA VAL A 33 -2.04 -4.69 9.45
C VAL A 33 -3.12 -5.19 10.39
N GLU A 34 -3.74 -4.24 11.09
CA GLU A 34 -4.95 -4.45 11.90
C GLU A 34 -6.04 -3.51 11.34
N LEU A 35 -7.20 -4.09 11.06
CA LEU A 35 -8.36 -3.43 10.46
C LEU A 35 -9.55 -3.55 11.40
N VAL A 36 -10.16 -2.42 11.75
CA VAL A 36 -11.39 -2.35 12.54
C VAL A 36 -12.20 -1.17 12.02
N ASP A 37 -13.44 -1.41 11.58
CA ASP A 37 -14.40 -0.37 11.16
C ASP A 37 -13.81 0.71 10.23
N HIS A 38 -13.30 0.30 9.06
CA HIS A 38 -12.65 1.18 8.07
C HIS A 38 -11.45 2.00 8.59
N ARG A 39 -10.86 1.54 9.70
CA ARG A 39 -9.63 2.09 10.24
C ARG A 39 -8.50 1.07 10.16
N LEU A 40 -7.37 1.52 9.65
CA LEU A 40 -6.17 0.71 9.45
C LEU A 40 -5.04 1.20 10.37
N GLN A 41 -4.53 0.28 11.20
CA GLN A 41 -3.23 0.42 11.86
C GLN A 41 -2.23 -0.52 11.21
N GLY A 42 -1.10 0.03 10.80
CA GLY A 42 -0.09 -0.71 10.05
C GLY A 42 1.30 -0.52 10.61
N TRP A 43 2.04 -1.61 10.68
CA TRP A 43 3.47 -1.62 10.95
C TRP A 43 4.19 -2.17 9.73
N MET A 44 5.21 -1.45 9.28
CA MET A 44 6.01 -1.82 8.13
C MET A 44 7.47 -1.97 8.55
N SER A 45 8.14 -2.98 8.00
CA SER A 45 9.57 -3.22 8.22
C SER A 45 10.28 -3.44 6.91
N GLY A 46 11.51 -2.95 6.86
CA GLY A 46 12.24 -2.75 5.62
C GLY A 46 13.64 -2.25 5.88
N GLU A 47 14.28 -1.78 4.83
CA GLU A 47 15.66 -1.30 4.85
C GLU A 47 15.86 -0.13 3.87
N PRO A 48 16.91 0.69 4.06
CA PRO A 48 17.28 1.68 3.07
C PRO A 48 17.52 1.06 1.69
N VAL A 49 17.18 1.81 0.65
CA VAL A 49 17.40 1.39 -0.74
C VAL A 49 18.90 1.19 -0.99
N ASP A 50 19.25 0.00 -1.46
CA ASP A 50 20.56 -0.34 -2.02
C ASP A 50 20.37 -0.64 -3.50
N ILE A 51 20.81 0.27 -4.37
CA ILE A 51 20.58 0.18 -5.82
C ILE A 51 21.27 -1.05 -6.42
N LEU A 52 22.45 -1.42 -5.94
CA LEU A 52 23.22 -2.54 -6.51
C LEU A 52 22.57 -3.87 -6.15
N ARG A 53 22.07 -3.98 -4.91
CA ARG A 53 21.42 -5.20 -4.43
C ARG A 53 19.98 -5.30 -4.90
N HIS A 54 19.18 -4.24 -4.74
CA HIS A 54 17.74 -4.25 -4.96
C HIS A 54 17.34 -3.99 -6.42
N GLN A 55 18.19 -3.32 -7.20
CA GLN A 55 17.97 -3.02 -8.63
C GLN A 55 16.54 -2.53 -8.94
N PRO A 56 16.05 -1.46 -8.28
CA PRO A 56 14.70 -0.96 -8.48
C PRO A 56 14.52 -0.48 -9.93
N ALA A 57 13.44 -0.91 -10.58
CA ALA A 57 13.17 -0.58 -11.99
C ALA A 57 12.66 0.85 -12.17
N VAL A 58 11.65 1.25 -11.38
CA VAL A 58 11.02 2.57 -11.42
C VAL A 58 10.47 2.92 -10.03
N GLU A 59 10.38 4.21 -9.74
CA GLU A 59 9.80 4.72 -8.49
C GLU A 59 8.28 4.82 -8.62
N VAL A 60 7.53 4.22 -7.70
CA VAL A 60 6.08 4.40 -7.61
C VAL A 60 5.77 5.82 -7.14
N LYS A 61 4.87 6.50 -7.85
CA LYS A 61 4.43 7.88 -7.53
C LYS A 61 3.21 7.90 -6.62
N GLY A 62 2.29 6.95 -6.77
CA GLY A 62 1.13 6.84 -5.91
C GLY A 62 0.10 5.82 -6.39
N ALA A 63 -0.79 5.43 -5.49
CA ALA A 63 -2.00 4.69 -5.80
C ALA A 63 -3.08 5.64 -6.33
N THR A 64 -3.80 5.18 -7.35
CA THR A 64 -4.85 5.96 -8.04
C THR A 64 -6.23 5.34 -7.81
N PHE A 65 -7.29 6.05 -8.19
CA PHE A 65 -8.66 5.52 -8.17
C PHE A 65 -9.02 4.70 -9.41
N THR A 66 -8.07 4.49 -10.33
CA THR A 66 -8.27 3.67 -11.52
C THR A 66 -8.28 2.19 -11.13
N GLU A 67 -9.32 1.46 -11.55
CA GLU A 67 -9.55 0.05 -11.18
C GLU A 67 -9.52 -0.20 -9.66
N LEU A 68 -9.88 0.82 -8.87
CA LEU A 68 -9.96 0.72 -7.42
C LEU A 68 -11.10 -0.22 -7.02
N LEU A 69 -10.77 -1.23 -6.22
CA LEU A 69 -11.75 -2.22 -5.77
C LEU A 69 -11.30 -2.87 -4.46
N VAL A 70 -12.20 -2.99 -3.51
CA VAL A 70 -12.06 -3.88 -2.35
C VAL A 70 -13.32 -4.71 -2.19
N ARG A 71 -13.19 -6.04 -2.29
CA ARG A 71 -14.34 -6.94 -2.16
C ARG A 71 -13.95 -8.33 -1.67
N GLN A 72 -14.95 -9.02 -1.14
CA GLN A 72 -14.86 -10.45 -0.91
C GLN A 72 -15.16 -11.21 -2.21
N ASP A 73 -14.37 -12.25 -2.50
CA ASP A 73 -14.62 -13.16 -3.61
C ASP A 73 -15.65 -14.25 -3.22
N GLN A 74 -16.00 -15.09 -4.20
CA GLN A 74 -17.00 -16.16 -4.02
C GLN A 74 -16.56 -17.26 -3.05
N GLN A 75 -15.27 -17.36 -2.75
CA GLN A 75 -14.69 -18.35 -1.85
C GLN A 75 -14.48 -17.78 -0.43
N GLY A 76 -14.87 -16.53 -0.21
CA GLY A 76 -14.70 -15.82 1.05
C GLY A 76 -13.33 -15.17 1.24
N GLY A 77 -12.46 -15.22 0.22
CA GLY A 77 -11.19 -14.49 0.18
C GLY A 77 -11.42 -13.00 -0.06
N TRP A 78 -10.42 -12.17 0.23
CA TRP A 78 -10.48 -10.73 -0.01
C TRP A 78 -9.55 -10.32 -1.15
N VAL A 79 -10.05 -9.46 -2.03
CA VAL A 79 -9.29 -8.83 -3.11
C VAL A 79 -9.32 -7.33 -2.91
N ALA A 80 -8.14 -6.73 -2.93
CA ALA A 80 -7.91 -5.29 -2.88
C ALA A 80 -6.98 -4.92 -4.05
N GLN A 81 -7.37 -3.97 -4.89
CA GLN A 81 -6.62 -3.59 -6.09
C GLN A 81 -6.77 -2.11 -6.43
N CYS A 82 -5.78 -1.58 -7.13
CA CYS A 82 -5.83 -0.31 -7.86
C CYS A 82 -4.67 -0.26 -8.86
N VAL A 83 -4.73 0.66 -9.83
CA VAL A 83 -3.56 1.01 -10.64
C VAL A 83 -2.67 2.00 -9.87
N VAL A 84 -1.35 1.78 -9.94
CA VAL A 84 -0.34 2.70 -9.42
C VAL A 84 0.35 3.45 -10.55
N ASP A 85 0.63 4.73 -10.32
CA ASP A 85 1.43 5.56 -11.22
C ASP A 85 2.93 5.37 -10.93
N VAL A 86 3.76 5.36 -11.98
CA VAL A 86 5.21 5.06 -11.92
C VAL A 86 6.02 6.05 -12.77
#